data_AF-A0A1S4ATN9-F1
#
_entry.id   AF-A0A1S4ATN9-F1
#
_cell.length_a   1.000
_cell.length_b   1.000
_cell.length_c   1.000
_cell.angle_alpha   90.00
_cell.angle_beta   90.00
_cell.angle_gamma   90.00
#
_symmetry.space_group_name_H-M   'P 1'
#
loop_
_entity.id
_entity.type
_entity.pdbx_description
1 polymer ?
#
loop_
_entity_poly.entity_id
_entity_poly.type
_entity_poly.pdbx_seq_one_letter_code
_entity_poly.pdbx_strand_id
1 'polypeptide(L)'
;MAIKPYMRSILIVAIAFLSVLPATLCIEDKCAACTTIAEELEHGLLKEKPRNHLDMRHRLDSKGQREGKLIDYRASELRVVELLEDLCEKMQDYTLEKVDSSTKTWIKVNNWDLLKTNKQEARAHSKAISSFCGRLLEQTEDDINDDYHRLH
;
A
#
# COMPACT_ATOMS: atom_id res chain seq x y z
N MET A 1 -8.77 -52.31 -21.90
CA MET A 1 -9.75 -51.26 -22.25
C MET A 1 -8.97 -50.04 -22.74
N ALA A 2 -8.93 -49.79 -24.04
CA ALA A 2 -8.11 -48.73 -24.63
C ALA A 2 -8.82 -47.38 -24.50
N ILE A 3 -8.20 -46.43 -23.79
CA ILE A 3 -8.71 -45.07 -23.66
C ILE A 3 -8.59 -44.40 -25.04
N LYS A 4 -9.74 -44.04 -25.62
CA LYS A 4 -9.80 -43.44 -26.96
C LYS A 4 -9.04 -42.11 -26.99
N PRO A 5 -8.37 -41.75 -28.10
CA PRO A 5 -7.47 -40.59 -28.17
C PRO A 5 -8.15 -39.26 -27.80
N TYR A 6 -9.44 -39.10 -28.11
CA TYR A 6 -10.21 -37.91 -27.71
C TYR A 6 -10.38 -37.78 -26.19
N MET A 7 -10.49 -38.90 -25.45
CA MET A 7 -10.60 -38.89 -23.98
C MET A 7 -9.29 -38.44 -23.33
N ARG A 8 -8.13 -38.76 -23.95
CA ARG A 8 -6.82 -38.29 -23.47
C ARG A 8 -6.66 -36.79 -23.69
N SER A 9 -7.08 -36.26 -24.83
CA SER A 9 -7.03 -34.81 -25.08
C SER A 9 -7.95 -34.04 -24.14
N ILE A 10 -9.17 -34.53 -23.87
CA ILE A 10 -10.09 -33.92 -22.91
C ILE A 10 -9.50 -33.93 -21.49
N LEU A 11 -8.85 -35.04 -21.10
CA LEU A 11 -8.22 -35.15 -19.79
C LEU A 11 -7.04 -34.17 -19.62
N ILE A 12 -6.22 -33.99 -20.65
CA ILE A 12 -5.08 -33.05 -20.63
C ILE A 12 -5.59 -31.61 -20.52
N VAL A 13 -6.64 -31.25 -21.27
CA VAL A 13 -7.25 -29.92 -21.21
C VAL A 13 -7.87 -29.67 -19.83
N ALA A 14 -8.57 -30.65 -19.25
CA ALA A 14 -9.16 -30.54 -17.93
C ALA A 14 -8.09 -30.35 -16.83
N ILE A 15 -6.97 -31.08 -16.90
CA ILE A 15 -5.84 -30.93 -15.96
C ILE A 15 -5.17 -29.56 -16.11
N ALA A 16 -4.98 -29.08 -17.35
CA ALA A 16 -4.42 -27.75 -17.61
C ALA A 16 -5.32 -26.63 -17.03
N PHE A 17 -6.65 -26.73 -17.21
CA PHE A 17 -7.59 -25.79 -16.60
C PHE A 17 -7.55 -25.83 -15.06
N LEU A 18 -7.43 -27.01 -14.46
CA LEU A 18 -7.34 -27.18 -13.01
C LEU A 18 -6.06 -26.55 -12.42
N SER A 19 -4.96 -26.53 -13.18
CA SER A 19 -3.69 -25.91 -12.75
C SER A 19 -3.67 -24.38 -12.79
N VAL A 20 -4.61 -23.74 -13.50
CA VAL A 20 -4.69 -22.26 -13.61
C VAL A 20 -5.52 -21.64 -12.48
N LEU A 21 -6.47 -22.39 -11.92
CA LEU A 21 -7.34 -21.95 -10.81
C LEU A 21 -6.62 -21.49 -9.52
N PRO A 22 -5.52 -22.09 -9.04
CA PRO A 22 -4.91 -21.65 -7.77
C PRO A 22 -4.16 -20.31 -7.85
N ALA A 23 -3.92 -19.75 -9.04
CA ALA A 23 -3.19 -18.49 -9.20
C ALA A 23 -4.01 -17.24 -8.81
N THR A 24 -5.34 -17.34 -8.76
CA THR A 24 -6.22 -16.19 -8.48
C THR A 24 -6.31 -15.85 -6.98
N LEU A 25 -6.13 -16.82 -6.09
CA LEU A 25 -6.31 -16.63 -4.65
C LEU A 25 -5.17 -15.85 -3.98
N CYS A 26 -3.94 -15.91 -4.52
CA CYS A 26 -2.79 -15.18 -3.97
C CYS A 26 -2.80 -13.68 -4.29
N ILE A 27 -3.61 -13.27 -5.29
CA ILE A 27 -3.73 -11.86 -5.71
C ILE A 27 -4.66 -11.11 -4.76
N GLU A 28 -5.71 -11.78 -4.26
CA GLU A 28 -6.72 -11.19 -3.37
C GLU A 28 -6.09 -10.60 -2.09
N ASP A 29 -5.21 -11.36 -1.41
CA ASP A 29 -4.56 -10.94 -0.17
C ASP A 29 -3.66 -9.69 -0.39
N LYS A 30 -3.01 -9.57 -1.56
CA LYS A 30 -2.16 -8.42 -1.92
C LYS A 30 -2.97 -7.20 -2.34
N CYS A 31 -4.03 -7.40 -3.12
CA CYS A 31 -4.95 -6.34 -3.54
C CYS A 31 -5.60 -5.70 -2.30
N ALA A 32 -6.14 -6.52 -1.41
CA ALA A 32 -6.73 -6.06 -0.15
C ALA A 32 -5.71 -5.33 0.74
N ALA A 33 -4.44 -5.75 0.76
CA ALA A 33 -3.39 -5.03 1.47
C ALA A 33 -3.12 -3.64 0.87
N CYS A 34 -3.09 -3.54 -0.47
CA CYS A 34 -2.94 -2.25 -1.17
C CYS A 34 -4.11 -1.30 -0.87
N THR A 35 -5.34 -1.81 -0.90
CA THR A 35 -6.54 -1.04 -0.52
C THR A 35 -6.44 -0.54 0.92
N THR A 36 -6.00 -1.38 1.85
CA THR A 36 -5.82 -1.00 3.26
C THR A 36 -4.78 0.11 3.44
N ILE A 37 -3.67 0.04 2.70
CA ILE A 37 -2.63 1.09 2.71
C ILE A 37 -3.20 2.41 2.16
N ALA A 38 -3.95 2.35 1.06
CA ALA A 38 -4.59 3.52 0.45
C ALA A 38 -5.62 4.17 1.38
N GLU A 39 -6.43 3.37 2.08
CA GLU A 39 -7.40 3.86 3.07
C GLU A 39 -6.73 4.57 4.24
N GLU A 40 -5.60 4.05 4.76
CA GLU A 40 -4.87 4.71 5.84
C GLU A 40 -4.23 6.02 5.38
N LEU A 41 -3.74 6.08 4.13
CA LEU A 41 -3.24 7.32 3.52
C LEU A 41 -4.37 8.36 3.36
N GLU A 42 -5.55 7.94 2.88
CA GLU A 42 -6.74 8.80 2.80
C GLU A 42 -7.16 9.30 4.18
N HIS A 43 -7.13 8.45 5.20
CA HIS A 43 -7.42 8.85 6.57
C HIS A 43 -6.40 9.88 7.10
N GLY A 44 -5.13 9.75 6.72
CA GLY A 44 -4.10 10.75 6.98
C GLY A 44 -4.42 12.10 6.34
N LEU A 45 -4.83 12.09 5.06
CA LEU A 45 -5.27 13.28 4.32
C LEU A 45 -6.49 13.96 4.95
N LEU A 46 -7.48 13.18 5.41
CA LEU A 46 -8.70 13.71 6.03
C LEU A 46 -8.43 14.30 7.43
N LYS A 47 -7.43 13.79 8.15
CA LYS A 47 -7.01 14.27 9.48
C LYS A 47 -5.92 15.34 9.43
N GLU A 48 -5.45 15.68 8.23
CA GLU A 48 -4.46 16.72 8.00
C GLU A 48 -4.94 18.05 8.63
N LYS A 49 -4.13 18.59 9.54
CA LYS A 49 -4.42 19.89 10.14
C LYS A 49 -4.17 20.99 9.10
N PRO A 50 -5.04 22.01 9.00
CA PRO A 50 -4.78 23.17 8.15
C PRO A 50 -3.41 23.78 8.48
N ARG A 51 -2.56 23.94 7.47
CA ARG A 51 -1.26 24.58 7.59
C ARG A 51 -1.21 25.86 6.76
N ASN A 52 -0.33 26.77 7.17
CA ASN A 52 -0.04 27.97 6.40
C ASN A 52 0.94 27.66 5.25
N HIS A 53 1.15 28.64 4.39
CA HIS A 53 2.11 28.58 3.29
C HIS A 53 3.54 28.36 3.80
N LEU A 54 4.32 27.61 3.02
CA LEU A 54 5.77 27.46 3.21
C LEU A 54 6.46 28.73 2.74
N ASP A 55 7.11 29.43 3.68
CA ASP A 55 7.88 30.65 3.39
C ASP A 55 9.30 30.28 2.97
N MET A 56 9.54 30.23 1.66
CA MET A 56 10.87 29.99 1.09
C MET A 56 11.65 31.30 0.86
N ARG A 57 11.22 32.43 1.43
CA ARG A 57 11.89 33.72 1.25
C ARG A 57 13.03 33.91 2.26
N HIS A 58 14.18 33.36 1.90
CA HIS A 58 15.38 33.38 2.75
C HIS A 58 16.26 34.62 2.52
N ARG A 59 16.09 35.33 1.40
CA ARG A 59 16.92 36.49 1.02
C ARG A 59 16.22 37.80 1.37
N LEU A 60 16.96 38.79 1.87
CA LEU A 60 16.48 40.17 2.01
C LEU A 60 17.03 41.03 0.87
N ASP A 61 16.18 41.88 0.30
CA ASP A 61 16.60 42.90 -0.67
C ASP A 61 17.21 44.12 0.03
N SER A 62 17.71 45.09 -0.75
CA SER A 62 18.28 46.33 -0.23
C SER A 62 17.28 47.25 0.49
N LYS A 63 15.97 46.95 0.41
CA LYS A 63 14.87 47.66 1.08
C LYS A 63 14.36 46.88 2.31
N GLY A 64 15.00 45.76 2.66
CA GLY A 64 14.61 44.90 3.77
C GLY A 64 13.37 44.04 3.51
N GLN A 65 12.94 43.88 2.25
CA GLN A 65 11.86 42.98 1.88
C GLN A 65 12.38 41.56 1.66
N ARG A 66 11.57 40.58 2.07
CA ARG A 66 11.88 39.16 1.87
C ARG A 66 11.62 38.75 0.41
N GLU A 67 12.66 38.28 -0.25
CA GLU A 67 12.61 37.74 -1.60
C GLU A 67 12.63 36.20 -1.60
N GLY A 68 11.82 35.62 -2.49
CA GLY A 68 11.71 34.18 -2.71
C GLY A 68 10.26 33.73 -2.97
N LYS A 69 10.01 32.43 -2.90
CA LYS A 69 8.70 31.84 -3.19
C LYS A 69 7.90 31.63 -1.91
N LEU A 70 6.61 31.94 -1.96
CA LEU A 70 5.64 31.52 -0.95
C LEU A 70 4.83 30.38 -1.58
N ILE A 71 4.89 29.18 -1.01
CA ILE A 71 4.27 27.97 -1.61
C ILE A 71 3.10 27.55 -0.72
N ASP A 72 1.92 27.33 -1.30
CA ASP A 72 0.83 26.70 -0.57
C ASP A 72 1.26 25.29 -0.14
N TYR A 73 1.12 24.98 1.15
CA TYR A 73 1.46 23.68 1.71
C TYR A 73 0.74 22.54 0.98
N ARG A 74 -0.51 22.75 0.55
CA ARG A 74 -1.29 21.74 -0.18
C ARG A 74 -0.65 21.32 -1.51
N ALA A 75 0.10 22.23 -2.13
CA ALA A 75 0.81 22.03 -3.38
C ALA A 75 2.32 21.77 -3.18
N SER A 76 2.76 21.58 -1.94
CA SER A 76 4.16 21.33 -1.62
C SER A 76 4.49 19.85 -1.66
N GLU A 77 5.69 19.52 -2.14
CA GLU A 77 6.25 18.16 -2.05
C GLU A 77 6.38 17.70 -0.58
N LEU A 78 6.64 18.64 0.33
CA LEU A 78 6.71 18.38 1.77
C LEU A 78 5.44 17.70 2.31
N ARG A 79 4.26 18.09 1.83
CA ARG A 79 3.00 17.45 2.24
C ARG A 79 2.98 15.96 1.93
N VAL A 80 3.52 15.56 0.77
CA VAL A 80 3.60 14.15 0.37
C VAL A 80 4.58 13.41 1.26
N VAL A 81 5.77 13.96 1.48
CA VAL A 81 6.80 13.36 2.36
C VAL A 81 6.26 13.13 3.77
N GLU A 82 5.62 14.13 4.36
CA GLU A 82 5.08 14.03 5.72
C GLU A 82 3.93 13.01 5.84
N LEU A 83 3.14 12.81 4.78
CA LEU A 83 2.06 11.81 4.77
C LEU A 83 2.58 10.38 4.61
N LEU A 84 3.70 10.21 3.91
CA LEU A 84 4.28 8.89 3.62
C LEU A 84 5.23 8.40 4.72
N GLU A 85 5.86 9.31 5.48
CA GLU A 85 6.89 9.00 6.48
C GLU A 85 6.48 7.91 7.49
N ASP A 86 5.26 8.00 8.03
CA ASP A 86 4.75 7.06 9.04
C ASP A 86 3.71 6.06 8.50
N LEU A 87 3.40 6.09 7.19
CA LEU A 87 2.34 5.29 6.59
C LEU A 87 2.62 3.79 6.74
N CYS A 88 3.82 3.34 6.38
CA CYS A 88 4.17 1.93 6.46
C CYS A 88 4.43 1.45 7.90
N GLU A 89 4.74 2.37 8.82
CA GLU A 89 4.80 2.04 10.25
C GLU A 89 3.41 1.79 10.81
N LYS A 90 2.40 2.60 10.45
CA LYS A 90 0.99 2.41 10.82
C LYS A 90 0.42 1.07 10.35
N MET A 91 0.95 0.50 9.26
CA MET A 91 0.57 -0.85 8.82
C MET A 91 0.86 -1.93 9.85
N GLN A 92 1.76 -1.67 10.81
CA GLN A 92 2.00 -2.59 11.93
C GLN A 92 0.81 -2.71 12.88
N ASP A 93 -0.15 -1.78 12.82
CA ASP A 93 -1.40 -1.86 13.57
C ASP A 93 -2.47 -2.71 12.86
N TYR A 94 -2.16 -3.30 11.71
CA TYR A 94 -3.11 -4.11 10.95
C TYR A 94 -2.81 -5.59 11.06
N THR A 95 -3.85 -6.41 11.03
CA THR A 95 -3.71 -7.86 10.91
C THR A 95 -4.79 -8.46 10.05
N LEU A 96 -4.54 -9.68 9.58
CA LEU A 96 -5.45 -10.40 8.71
C LEU A 96 -6.34 -11.30 9.58
N GLU A 97 -7.65 -11.03 9.60
CA GLU A 97 -8.63 -11.85 10.31
C GLU A 97 -9.46 -12.67 9.32
N LYS A 98 -9.78 -13.92 9.70
CA LYS A 98 -10.70 -14.77 8.94
C LYS A 98 -12.12 -14.42 9.33
N VAL A 99 -12.88 -13.86 8.39
CA VAL A 99 -14.31 -13.57 8.56
C VAL A 99 -15.13 -14.84 8.35
N ASP A 100 -14.77 -15.64 7.34
CA ASP A 100 -15.41 -16.90 6.98
C ASP A 100 -14.38 -17.97 6.57
N SER A 101 -14.83 -19.17 6.19
CA SER A 101 -13.95 -20.28 5.77
C SER A 101 -13.06 -19.95 4.56
N SER A 102 -13.45 -18.98 3.74
CA SER A 102 -12.73 -18.54 2.53
C SER A 102 -12.24 -17.09 2.58
N THR A 103 -12.82 -16.24 3.44
CA THR A 103 -12.67 -14.78 3.33
C THR A 103 -11.79 -14.25 4.45
N LYS A 104 -10.74 -13.53 4.07
CA LYS A 104 -9.85 -12.82 4.98
C LYS A 104 -9.96 -11.33 4.77
N THR A 105 -9.91 -10.56 5.85
CA THR A 105 -9.96 -9.09 5.79
C THR A 105 -8.91 -8.48 6.69
N TRP A 106 -8.33 -7.37 6.25
CA TRP A 106 -7.44 -6.58 7.08
C TRP A 106 -8.26 -5.79 8.10
N ILE A 107 -7.86 -5.87 9.36
CA ILE A 107 -8.47 -5.14 10.47
C ILE A 107 -7.41 -4.35 11.22
N LYS A 108 -7.77 -3.16 11.70
CA LYS A 108 -6.91 -2.36 12.57
C LYS A 108 -7.05 -2.82 14.02
N VAL A 109 -5.93 -3.18 14.64
CA VAL A 109 -5.83 -3.69 16.01
C VAL A 109 -5.45 -2.54 16.94
N ASN A 110 -6.45 -1.95 17.59
CA ASN A 110 -6.22 -0.87 18.57
C ASN A 110 -5.58 -1.36 19.88
N ASN A 111 -5.80 -2.63 20.24
CA ASN A 111 -5.23 -3.23 21.43
C ASN A 111 -4.89 -4.71 21.18
N TRP A 112 -3.59 -4.98 21.07
CA TRP A 112 -3.05 -6.32 20.82
C TRP A 112 -3.29 -7.30 21.96
N ASP A 113 -3.57 -6.83 23.17
CA ASP A 113 -3.86 -7.71 24.30
C ASP A 113 -5.25 -8.31 24.25
N LEU A 114 -6.20 -7.61 23.64
CA LEU A 114 -7.59 -8.02 23.48
C LEU A 114 -7.83 -8.89 22.23
N LEU A 115 -6.81 -9.08 21.40
CA LEU A 115 -6.91 -9.89 20.19
C LEU A 115 -7.12 -11.37 20.56
N LYS A 116 -8.24 -11.94 20.11
CA LYS A 116 -8.64 -13.33 20.39
C LYS A 116 -7.95 -14.36 19.49
N THR A 117 -7.42 -13.93 18.35
CA THR A 117 -6.73 -14.79 17.38
C THR A 117 -5.31 -15.10 17.84
N ASN A 118 -4.61 -15.96 17.09
CA ASN A 118 -3.22 -16.28 17.38
C ASN A 118 -2.35 -15.02 17.22
N LYS A 119 -1.88 -14.47 18.35
CA LYS A 119 -1.07 -13.23 18.38
C LYS A 119 0.21 -13.35 17.55
N GLN A 120 0.85 -14.51 17.49
CA GLN A 120 2.08 -14.69 16.72
C GLN A 120 1.81 -14.62 15.21
N GLU A 121 0.76 -15.30 14.74
CA GLU A 121 0.31 -15.23 13.35
C GLU A 121 -0.13 -13.81 12.98
N ALA A 122 -0.90 -13.16 13.86
CA ALA A 122 -1.38 -11.81 13.66
C ALA A 122 -0.23 -10.78 13.54
N ARG A 123 0.81 -10.93 14.37
CA ARG A 123 2.03 -10.11 14.29
C ARG A 123 2.85 -10.42 13.04
N ALA A 124 2.85 -11.66 12.55
CA ALA A 124 3.49 -11.99 11.28
C ALA A 124 2.78 -11.29 10.11
N HIS A 125 1.45 -11.25 10.11
CA HIS A 125 0.67 -10.49 9.11
C HIS A 125 0.94 -8.99 9.16
N SER A 126 0.94 -8.39 10.35
CA SER A 126 1.29 -6.99 10.61
C SER A 126 2.67 -6.62 10.02
N LYS A 127 3.69 -7.43 10.29
CA LYS A 127 5.02 -7.23 9.72
C LYS A 127 5.02 -7.40 8.20
N ALA A 128 4.25 -8.35 7.68
CA ALA A 128 4.17 -8.62 6.25
C ALA A 128 3.55 -7.45 5.46
N ILE A 129 2.45 -6.87 5.94
CA ILE A 129 1.82 -5.70 5.29
C ILE A 129 2.69 -4.45 5.39
N SER A 130 3.35 -4.21 6.54
CA SER A 130 4.31 -3.11 6.69
C SER A 130 5.48 -3.24 5.71
N SER A 131 6.05 -4.44 5.57
CA SER A 131 7.11 -4.68 4.57
C SER A 131 6.60 -4.61 3.13
N PHE A 132 5.34 -4.95 2.88
CA PHE A 132 4.72 -4.81 1.56
C PHE A 132 4.52 -3.33 1.19
N CYS A 133 4.06 -2.52 2.14
CA CYS A 133 3.96 -1.06 1.98
C CYS A 133 5.31 -0.45 1.61
N GLY A 134 6.39 -0.79 2.33
CA GLY A 134 7.73 -0.26 2.01
C GLY A 134 8.16 -0.55 0.58
N ARG A 135 8.03 -1.80 0.13
CA ARG A 135 8.33 -2.18 -1.27
C ARG A 135 7.43 -1.47 -2.29
N LEU A 136 6.16 -1.24 -1.95
CA LEU A 136 5.23 -0.54 -2.82
C LEU A 136 5.64 0.93 -3.00
N LEU A 137 6.05 1.60 -1.92
CA LEU A 137 6.54 2.99 -1.98
C LEU A 137 7.86 3.08 -2.74
N GLU A 138 8.83 2.21 -2.45
CA GLU A 138 10.11 2.15 -3.19
C GLU A 138 9.87 1.97 -4.69
N GLN A 139 9.02 1.01 -5.08
CA GLN A 139 8.67 0.81 -6.48
C GLN A 139 7.99 2.02 -7.12
N THR A 140 7.12 2.70 -6.38
CA THR A 140 6.42 3.90 -6.88
C THR A 140 7.39 5.06 -7.09
N GLU A 141 8.36 5.24 -6.20
CA GLU A 141 9.41 6.25 -6.35
C GLU A 141 10.29 5.97 -7.58
N ASP A 142 10.69 4.71 -7.78
CA ASP A 142 11.44 4.29 -8.96
C ASP A 142 10.64 4.55 -10.26
N ASP A 143 9.35 4.17 -10.29
CA ASP A 143 8.47 4.37 -11.46
C ASP A 143 8.31 5.88 -11.79
N ILE A 144 8.15 6.73 -10.76
CA ILE A 144 8.06 8.19 -10.94
C ILE A 144 9.37 8.76 -11.50
N ASN A 145 10.51 8.31 -10.99
CA ASN A 145 11.83 8.76 -11.47
C ASN A 145 12.08 8.33 -12.91
N ASP A 146 11.73 7.09 -13.25
CA ASP A 146 11.84 6.57 -14.61
C ASP A 146 10.98 7.37 -15.60
N ASP A 147 9.74 7.67 -15.23
CA ASP A 147 8.85 8.49 -16.06
C ASP A 147 9.38 9.93 -16.21
N TYR A 148 9.94 10.52 -15.14
CA TYR A 148 10.58 11.83 -15.21
C TYR A 148 11.74 11.84 -16.21
N HIS A 149 12.61 10.83 -16.18
CA HIS A 149 13.74 10.66 -17.10
C HIS A 149 13.33 10.36 -18.54
N ARG A 150 12.13 9.82 -18.78
CA ARG A 150 11.60 9.65 -20.14
C ARG A 150 11.05 10.93 -20.74
N LEU A 151 10.60 11.87 -19.90
CA LEU A 151 9.95 13.10 -20.32
C LEU A 151 10.91 14.29 -20.50
N HIS A 152 12.11 14.24 -19.92
CA HIS A 152 13.13 15.31 -19.96
C HIS A 152 14.49 14.79 -20.42
#